data_AF-A0AAV3SR73-F1
#
_entry.id   AF-A0AAV3SR73-F1
#
_cell.length_a   1.000
_cell.length_b   1.000
_cell.length_c   1.000
_cell.angle_alpha   90.00
_cell.angle_beta   90.00
_cell.angle_gamma   90.00
#
_symmetry.space_group_name_H-M   'P 1'
#
loop_
_entity.id
_entity.type
_entity.pdbx_description
1 polymer ?
#
loop_
_entity_poly.entity_id
_entity_poly.type
_entity_poly.pdbx_seq_one_letter_code
_entity_poly.pdbx_strand_id
1 'polypeptide(L)'
;MLDRLAGEHVTDPGVVVVTGVDRLYRDSDSSTKHAKQLLVRSLAALARVGRVHEVPVIVTRSRDDEFTKPIVNAARTRLRCRDTQFGPRFTDAAGDIDALVYHLGDGWVQTTLAYWQEVLAHRAQMYDAPIVSEEAVSRVV
;
A
#
# COMPACT_ATOMS: atom_id res chain seq x y z
N MET A 1 -16.82 14.48 5.51
CA MET A 1 -15.41 14.83 5.15
C MET A 1 -14.77 13.72 4.33
N LEU A 2 -14.98 12.44 4.69
CA LEU A 2 -14.84 11.36 3.72
C LEU A 2 -15.73 11.56 2.49
N ASP A 3 -16.90 12.16 2.62
CA ASP A 3 -17.80 12.47 1.48
C ASP A 3 -17.16 13.37 0.41
N ARG A 4 -16.06 14.06 0.73
CA ARG A 4 -15.28 14.85 -0.25
C ARG A 4 -14.11 14.08 -0.87
N LEU A 5 -13.73 12.95 -0.29
CA LEU A 5 -12.65 12.06 -0.72
C LEU A 5 -13.18 10.77 -1.35
N ALA A 6 -14.43 10.40 -1.05
CA ALA A 6 -15.12 9.29 -1.64
C ALA A 6 -15.48 9.64 -3.08
N GLY A 7 -15.15 8.74 -4.02
CA GLY A 7 -15.79 8.73 -5.34
C GLY A 7 -17.30 8.49 -5.19
N GLU A 8 -18.05 8.73 -6.25
CA GLU A 8 -19.53 8.72 -6.31
C GLU A 8 -20.22 7.47 -5.68
N HIS A 9 -19.48 6.40 -5.39
CA HIS A 9 -20.00 5.10 -4.97
C HIS A 9 -19.32 4.47 -3.75
N VAL A 10 -18.46 5.17 -3.02
CA VAL A 10 -17.79 4.58 -1.83
C VAL A 10 -18.40 5.15 -0.55
N THR A 11 -19.31 4.39 0.06
CA THR A 11 -19.92 4.76 1.34
C THR A 11 -19.13 4.27 2.57
N ASP A 12 -18.27 3.27 2.39
CA ASP A 12 -17.44 2.70 3.47
C ASP A 12 -16.06 2.22 2.92
N PRO A 13 -15.05 3.11 2.85
CA PRO A 13 -13.74 2.75 2.30
C PRO A 13 -12.93 1.88 3.26
N GLY A 14 -12.37 0.76 2.77
CA GLY A 14 -11.41 -0.04 3.54
C GLY A 14 -10.03 0.61 3.73
N VAL A 15 -9.68 1.60 2.92
CA VAL A 15 -8.43 2.38 3.03
C VAL A 15 -8.56 3.73 2.32
N VAL A 16 -7.89 4.75 2.82
CA VAL A 16 -7.70 6.04 2.12
C VAL A 16 -6.26 6.15 1.67
N VAL A 17 -6.03 6.29 0.37
CA VAL A 17 -4.69 6.46 -0.22
C VAL A 17 -4.52 7.86 -0.77
N VAL A 18 -3.46 8.56 -0.33
CA VAL A 18 -3.11 9.91 -0.80
C VAL A 18 -1.71 9.88 -1.39
N THR A 19 -1.63 9.94 -2.71
CA THR A 19 -0.37 9.81 -3.43
C THR A 19 0.34 11.16 -3.61
N GLY A 20 1.61 11.25 -3.22
CA GLY A 20 2.43 12.44 -3.42
C GLY A 20 1.86 13.68 -2.75
N VAL A 21 1.44 13.56 -1.48
CA VAL A 21 0.70 14.61 -0.74
C VAL A 21 1.43 15.95 -0.70
N ASP A 22 2.76 15.94 -0.81
CA ASP A 22 3.60 17.12 -0.84
C ASP A 22 3.64 17.84 -2.21
N ARG A 23 3.30 17.18 -3.33
CA ARG A 23 3.44 17.75 -4.69
C ARG A 23 2.66 19.06 -4.84
N LEU A 24 1.43 19.09 -4.34
CA LEU A 24 0.54 20.26 -4.44
C LEU A 24 1.05 21.50 -3.67
N TYR A 25 1.99 21.31 -2.74
CA TYR A 25 2.55 22.40 -1.94
C TYR A 25 3.97 22.78 -2.38
N ARG A 26 4.52 22.08 -3.38
CA ARG A 26 5.87 22.35 -3.89
C ARG A 26 5.87 23.26 -5.10
N ASP A 27 4.79 23.23 -5.87
CA ASP A 27 4.67 23.94 -7.15
C ASP A 27 3.89 25.27 -7.04
N SER A 28 3.77 25.79 -5.81
CA SER A 28 3.03 27.03 -5.56
C SER A 28 3.98 28.23 -5.54
N ASP A 29 3.53 29.39 -6.06
CA ASP A 29 4.15 30.72 -5.90
C ASP A 29 4.24 31.20 -4.43
N SER A 30 3.97 30.33 -3.46
CA SER A 30 3.96 30.65 -2.04
C SER A 30 5.32 30.40 -1.38
N SER A 31 5.62 31.18 -0.35
CA SER A 31 6.84 30.95 0.44
C SER A 31 6.87 29.53 1.03
N THR A 32 8.05 28.92 1.11
CA THR A 32 8.25 27.57 1.68
C THR A 32 7.62 27.40 3.06
N LYS A 33 7.63 28.45 3.88
CA LYS A 33 7.01 28.46 5.22
C LYS A 33 5.49 28.31 5.13
N HIS A 34 4.85 29.06 4.23
CA HIS A 34 3.39 29.00 4.04
C HIS A 34 2.97 27.65 3.46
N ALA A 35 3.66 27.19 2.41
CA ALA A 35 3.46 25.86 1.84
C ALA A 35 3.55 24.74 2.90
N LYS A 36 4.53 24.82 3.79
CA LYS A 36 4.70 23.85 4.89
C LYS A 36 3.55 23.90 5.90
N GLN A 37 3.00 25.08 6.20
CA GLN A 37 1.81 25.22 7.06
C GLN A 37 0.57 24.57 6.43
N LEU A 38 0.38 24.76 5.12
CA LEU A 38 -0.72 24.13 4.39
C LEU A 38 -0.58 22.60 4.38
N LEU A 39 0.63 22.08 4.13
CA LEU A 39 0.90 20.64 4.23
C LEU A 39 0.55 20.09 5.62
N VAL A 40 0.97 20.77 6.70
CA VAL A 40 0.64 20.36 8.08
C VAL A 40 -0.86 20.34 8.32
N ARG A 41 -1.59 21.36 7.84
CA ARG A 41 -3.06 21.40 7.96
C ARG A 41 -3.73 20.24 7.23
N SER A 42 -3.23 19.90 6.06
CA SER A 42 -3.73 18.77 5.27
C SER A 42 -3.44 17.42 5.92
N LEU A 43 -2.26 17.25 6.54
CA LEU A 43 -1.96 16.06 7.33
C LEU A 43 -2.88 15.94 8.56
N ALA A 44 -3.18 17.05 9.24
CA ALA A 44 -4.11 17.05 10.37
C ALA A 44 -5.54 16.66 9.93
N ALA A 45 -5.97 17.15 8.76
CA ALA A 45 -7.22 16.77 8.12
C ALA A 45 -7.29 15.26 7.82
N LEU A 46 -6.24 14.70 7.22
CA LEU A 46 -6.14 13.27 6.94
C LEU A 46 -6.12 12.41 8.21
N ALA A 47 -5.38 12.84 9.23
CA ALA A 47 -5.36 12.15 10.52
C ALA A 47 -6.75 12.17 11.19
N ARG A 48 -7.52 13.26 11.03
CA ARG A 48 -8.90 13.33 11.50
C ARG A 48 -9.80 12.34 10.74
N VAL A 49 -9.62 12.20 9.43
CA VAL A 49 -10.37 11.21 8.62
C VAL A 49 -10.15 9.80 9.18
N GLY A 50 -8.90 9.39 9.35
CA GLY A 50 -8.60 8.05 9.87
C GLY A 50 -9.15 7.79 11.28
N ARG A 51 -9.20 8.82 12.14
CA ARG A 51 -9.79 8.69 13.49
C ARG A 51 -11.32 8.65 13.49
N VAL A 52 -11.97 9.52 12.72
CA VAL A 52 -13.44 9.65 12.73
C VAL A 52 -14.12 8.46 12.08
N HIS A 53 -13.47 7.88 11.07
CA HIS A 53 -14.04 6.82 10.26
C HIS A 53 -13.34 5.47 10.46
N GLU A 54 -12.43 5.39 11.43
CA GLU A 54 -11.67 4.17 11.78
C GLU A 54 -11.00 3.48 10.58
N VAL A 55 -10.64 4.26 9.56
CA VAL A 55 -10.07 3.78 8.29
C VAL A 55 -8.56 4.03 8.25
N PRO A 56 -7.74 3.05 7.80
CA PRO A 56 -6.33 3.28 7.55
C PRO A 56 -6.10 4.38 6.50
N VAL A 57 -5.15 5.27 6.77
CA VAL A 57 -4.75 6.34 5.84
C VAL A 57 -3.29 6.13 5.43
N ILE A 58 -3.08 5.86 4.15
CA ILE A 58 -1.76 5.69 3.55
C ILE A 58 -1.42 6.97 2.77
N VAL A 59 -0.25 7.54 3.06
CA VAL A 59 0.26 8.70 2.36
C VAL A 59 1.60 8.38 1.71
N THR A 60 1.81 8.82 0.48
CA THR A 60 3.13 8.79 -0.16
C THR A 60 3.68 10.20 -0.29
N ARG A 61 5.01 10.31 -0.22
CA ARG A 61 5.75 11.54 -0.48
C ARG A 61 6.44 11.41 -1.83
N SER A 62 6.53 12.51 -2.56
CA SER A 62 7.19 12.52 -3.88
C SER A 62 8.72 12.55 -3.78
N ARG A 63 9.28 13.07 -2.68
CA ARG A 63 10.73 13.06 -2.43
C ARG A 63 11.04 13.06 -0.92
N ASP A 64 12.26 12.64 -0.56
CA ASP A 64 12.76 12.66 0.82
C ASP A 64 13.62 13.92 1.05
N ASP A 65 13.03 14.95 1.66
CA ASP A 65 13.71 16.21 1.97
C ASP A 65 13.15 16.89 3.25
N GLU A 66 13.76 18.01 3.65
CA GLU A 66 13.36 18.84 4.81
C GLU A 66 11.91 19.31 4.77
N PHE A 67 11.34 19.48 3.58
CA PHE A 67 9.95 19.88 3.41
C PHE A 67 8.99 18.76 3.81
N THR A 68 9.36 17.50 3.59
CA THR A 68 8.56 16.32 3.97
C THR A 68 8.66 15.88 5.43
N LYS A 69 9.54 16.48 6.24
CA LYS A 69 9.64 16.16 7.68
C LYS A 69 8.28 16.10 8.41
N PRO A 70 7.32 17.00 8.17
CA PRO A 70 6.00 16.90 8.80
C PRO A 70 5.25 15.60 8.47
N ILE A 71 5.41 15.06 7.26
CA ILE A 71 4.79 13.77 6.86
C ILE A 71 5.37 12.65 7.72
N VAL A 72 6.69 12.62 7.85
CA VAL A 72 7.45 11.63 8.63
C VAL A 72 7.09 11.70 10.12
N ASN A 73 6.88 12.91 10.64
CA ASN A 73 6.51 13.14 12.04
C ASN A 73 5.04 12.79 12.34
N ALA A 74 4.14 12.97 11.38
CA ALA A 74 2.72 12.63 11.53
C ALA A 74 2.44 11.13 11.35
N ALA A 75 3.30 10.42 10.62
CA ALA A 75 3.11 9.00 10.33
C ALA A 75 3.36 8.12 11.57
N ARG A 76 2.35 7.33 11.96
CA ARG A 76 2.49 6.28 12.99
C ARG A 76 3.38 5.13 12.53
N THR A 77 3.21 4.72 11.28
CA THR A 77 3.99 3.64 10.64
C THR A 77 4.68 4.22 9.41
N ARG A 78 5.95 3.87 9.20
CA ARG A 78 6.74 4.31 8.04
C ARG A 78 7.08 3.09 7.22
N LEU A 79 6.57 3.06 5.99
CA LEU A 79 6.92 2.05 5.01
C LEU A 79 7.99 2.62 4.07
N ARG A 80 9.09 1.90 3.89
CA ARG A 80 10.02 2.14 2.78
C ARG A 80 9.60 1.26 1.62
N CYS A 81 9.39 1.87 0.46
CA CYS A 81 9.25 1.16 -0.80
C CYS A 81 10.59 1.18 -1.53
N ARG A 82 11.05 0.02 -1.99
CA ARG A 82 12.18 -0.11 -2.92
C ARG A 82 11.72 -0.87 -4.14
N ASP A 83 12.13 -0.39 -5.30
CA ASP A 83 11.95 -1.14 -6.53
C ASP A 83 12.96 -2.29 -6.58
N THR A 84 12.52 -3.45 -7.06
CA THR A 84 13.35 -4.66 -7.18
C THR A 84 13.04 -5.35 -8.49
N GLN A 85 13.89 -6.31 -8.90
CA GLN A 85 13.61 -7.13 -10.09
C GLN A 85 12.30 -7.93 -9.99
N PHE A 86 11.76 -8.11 -8.78
CA PHE A 86 10.51 -8.82 -8.51
C PHE A 86 9.36 -7.87 -8.13
N GLY A 87 9.51 -6.58 -8.42
CA GLY A 87 8.55 -5.53 -8.10
C GLY A 87 8.79 -4.80 -6.78
N PRO A 88 7.85 -3.94 -6.35
CA PRO A 88 8.03 -3.04 -5.21
C PRO A 88 8.03 -3.84 -3.91
N ARG A 89 9.11 -3.69 -3.15
CA ARG A 89 9.26 -4.26 -1.82
C ARG A 89 8.97 -3.21 -0.76
N PHE A 90 8.10 -3.53 0.20
CA PHE A 90 7.75 -2.66 1.31
C PHE A 90 8.33 -3.17 2.62
N THR A 91 8.97 -2.29 3.37
CA THR A 91 9.56 -2.64 4.67
C THR A 91 9.18 -1.63 5.72
N ASP A 92 8.88 -2.09 6.93
CA ASP A 92 8.63 -1.22 8.08
C ASP A 92 9.78 -1.32 9.10
N ALA A 93 9.59 -0.78 10.31
CA ALA A 93 10.63 -0.83 11.35
C ALA A 93 10.72 -2.20 12.05
N ALA A 94 9.68 -3.02 11.98
CA ALA A 94 9.59 -4.34 12.61
C ALA A 94 10.08 -5.46 11.69
N GLY A 95 10.14 -5.23 10.38
CA GLY A 95 10.69 -6.17 9.42
C GLY A 95 10.15 -5.97 8.01
N ASP A 96 10.40 -6.97 7.17
CA ASP A 96 9.93 -6.99 5.79
C ASP A 96 8.47 -7.46 5.72
N ILE A 97 7.64 -6.76 4.93
CA ILE A 97 6.34 -7.27 4.49
C ILE A 97 6.43 -7.39 2.97
N ASP A 98 6.68 -8.61 2.49
CA ASP A 98 6.80 -8.87 1.06
C ASP A 98 5.42 -8.86 0.40
N ALA A 99 5.11 -7.76 -0.30
CA ALA A 99 4.02 -7.72 -1.27
C ALA A 99 4.58 -8.21 -2.62
N LEU A 100 4.34 -9.47 -2.97
CA LEU A 100 4.82 -10.06 -4.23
C LEU A 100 3.93 -9.60 -5.39
N VAL A 101 4.34 -8.53 -6.08
CA VAL A 101 3.73 -8.08 -7.34
C VAL A 101 4.79 -8.16 -8.42
N TYR A 102 4.58 -9.00 -9.44
CA TYR A 102 5.53 -9.18 -10.52
C TYR A 102 5.31 -8.15 -11.63
N HIS A 103 6.37 -7.47 -12.05
CA HIS A 103 6.33 -6.61 -13.23
C HIS A 103 6.59 -7.47 -14.47
N LEU A 104 5.57 -7.64 -15.33
CA LEU A 104 5.70 -8.31 -16.62
C LEU A 104 5.59 -7.23 -17.69
N GLY A 105 6.71 -6.67 -18.15
CA GLY A 105 6.83 -5.80 -19.34
C GLY A 105 5.83 -4.62 -19.48
N ASP A 106 4.58 -4.94 -19.80
CA ASP A 106 3.44 -4.05 -20.02
C ASP A 106 2.49 -3.90 -18.82
N GLY A 107 2.77 -4.54 -17.67
CA GLY A 107 1.92 -4.41 -16.49
C GLY A 107 2.41 -5.08 -15.22
N TRP A 108 1.53 -5.08 -14.22
CA TRP A 108 1.74 -5.66 -12.90
C TRP A 108 0.81 -6.85 -12.70
N VAL A 109 1.36 -8.00 -12.29
CA VAL A 109 0.58 -9.19 -11.94
C VAL A 109 0.86 -9.56 -10.49
N GLN A 110 -0.20 -9.59 -9.68
CA GLN A 110 -0.15 -10.12 -8.32
C GLN A 110 -0.66 -11.57 -8.35
N THR A 111 0.23 -12.54 -8.20
CA THR A 111 -0.22 -13.93 -8.00
C THR A 111 -0.50 -14.12 -6.52
N THR A 112 -1.74 -13.89 -6.09
CA THR A 112 -2.16 -14.34 -4.76
C THR A 112 -2.11 -15.87 -4.71
N LEU A 113 -1.77 -16.46 -3.57
CA LEU A 113 -1.78 -17.92 -3.34
C LEU A 113 -3.06 -18.62 -3.85
N ALA A 114 -4.20 -17.92 -3.84
CA ALA A 114 -5.46 -18.38 -4.43
C ALA A 114 -5.37 -18.73 -5.92
N TYR A 115 -4.62 -17.96 -6.73
CA TYR A 115 -4.40 -18.26 -8.14
C TYR A 115 -3.52 -19.51 -8.31
N TRP A 116 -2.51 -19.69 -7.46
CA TRP A 116 -1.72 -20.91 -7.48
C TRP A 116 -2.52 -22.14 -7.06
N GLN A 117 -3.43 -22.02 -6.09
CA GLN A 117 -4.37 -23.10 -5.76
C GLN A 117 -5.23 -23.49 -6.97
N GLU A 118 -5.75 -22.52 -7.71
CA GLU A 118 -6.55 -22.76 -8.92
C GLU A 118 -5.72 -23.43 -10.03
N VAL A 119 -4.53 -22.89 -10.34
CA VAL A 119 -3.63 -23.46 -11.35
C VAL A 119 -3.19 -24.88 -10.98
N LEU A 120 -2.89 -25.12 -9.70
CA LEU A 120 -2.49 -26.44 -9.21
C LEU A 120 -3.67 -27.43 -9.23
N ALA A 121 -4.87 -27.00 -8.83
CA ALA A 121 -6.07 -27.83 -8.91
C ALA A 121 -6.40 -28.22 -10.36
N HIS A 122 -6.30 -27.26 -11.29
CA HIS A 122 -6.54 -27.52 -12.71
C HIS A 122 -5.50 -28.47 -13.29
N ARG A 123 -4.21 -28.29 -12.95
CA ARG A 123 -3.15 -29.21 -13.39
C ARG A 123 -3.27 -30.60 -12.77
N ALA A 124 -3.69 -30.72 -11.51
CA ALA A 124 -3.94 -32.02 -10.87
C ALA A 124 -5.04 -32.81 -11.61
N GLN A 125 -6.10 -32.12 -12.06
CA GLN A 125 -7.17 -32.72 -12.87
C GLN A 125 -6.69 -33.15 -14.26
N MET A 126 -5.76 -32.40 -14.88
CA MET A 126 -5.25 -32.72 -16.21
C MET A 126 -4.30 -33.93 -16.26
N TYR A 127 -3.68 -34.29 -15.14
CA TYR A 127 -2.64 -35.34 -15.09
C TYR A 127 -3.02 -36.58 -14.28
N ASP A 128 -4.26 -36.69 -13.78
CA ASP A 128 -4.77 -37.83 -12.99
C ASP A 128 -3.75 -38.38 -11.97
N ALA A 129 -3.07 -37.45 -11.29
CA ALA A 129 -1.98 -37.78 -10.37
C ALA A 129 -2.55 -38.15 -8.99
N PRO A 130 -1.91 -39.13 -8.29
CA PRO A 130 -2.55 -39.88 -7.21
C PRO A 130 -2.86 -38.98 -6.01
N ILE A 131 -3.96 -39.33 -5.33
CA ILE A 131 -4.40 -38.75 -4.07
C ILE A 131 -3.20 -38.71 -3.11
N VAL A 132 -2.78 -37.51 -2.72
CA VAL A 132 -1.77 -37.35 -1.66
C VAL A 132 -2.40 -37.83 -0.36
N SER A 133 -1.96 -38.99 0.14
CA SER A 133 -2.36 -39.53 1.44
C SER A 133 -2.05 -38.54 2.58
N GLU A 134 -2.95 -38.43 3.56
CA GLU A 134 -2.82 -37.59 4.77
C GLU A 134 -1.49 -37.78 5.52
N GLU A 135 -0.83 -38.93 5.38
CA GLU A 135 0.49 -39.19 5.98
C GLU A 135 1.61 -38.25 5.47
N ALA A 136 1.51 -37.75 4.23
CA ALA A 136 2.51 -36.84 3.68
C ALA A 136 2.39 -35.42 4.26
N VAL A 137 1.18 -35.01 4.65
CA VAL A 137 0.90 -33.68 5.24
C VAL A 137 1.48 -33.59 6.65
N SER A 138 1.49 -34.70 7.40
CA SER A 138 2.00 -34.75 8.77
C SER A 138 3.53 -34.61 8.89
N ARG A 139 4.30 -34.76 7.80
CA ARG A 139 5.78 -34.68 7.84
C ARG A 139 6.34 -33.29 7.56
N VAL A 140 5.50 -32.31 7.23
CA VAL A 140 5.92 -30.96 6.82
C VAL A 140 5.57 -29.89 7.87
N VAL A 141 5.00 -30.29 9.02
CA VAL A 141 4.75 -29.39 10.17
C VAL A 141 5.83 -29.55 11.23
#